data_AF-A0A2E2EED7-F1
#
_entry.id   AF-A0A2E2EED7-F1
#
_cell.length_a   1.000
_cell.length_b   1.000
_cell.length_c   1.000
_cell.angle_alpha   90.00
_cell.angle_beta   90.00
_cell.angle_gamma   90.00
#
_symmetry.space_group_name_H-M   'P 1'
#
loop_
_entity.id
_entity.type
_entity.pdbx_description
1 polymer ?
#
loop_
_entity_poly.entity_id
_entity_poly.type
_entity_poly.pdbx_seq_one_letter_code
_entity_poly.pdbx_strand_id
1 'polypeptide(L)'
;MGCCFNGAALRAIYLNKYHIQGEEIFLEGDEAHHLINVLRIKNGEKVLGLDGEGGKYFLQIDTIKKKSLSLILLGKEFIASEYSFTLLVGKVKKEAMDLSLKVACELGINTILVAQTQYSQSYPLNFKRMQRVLVSALEQSNNAYLPQVKEVALDEVDYKSYEQIIYFSSRKNVQKNEISLSQKKKVLLVIGPEGGFSEKEELIFTNKKNATAVHLPTNIMRTPTAIACGHGYYLGALS
;
A
#
# COMPACT_ATOMS: atom_id res chain seq x y z
N MET A 1 -9.20 -11.98 -5.22
CA MET A 1 -9.08 -13.36 -5.72
C MET A 1 -7.76 -13.91 -5.17
N GLY A 2 -7.79 -14.98 -4.37
CA GLY A 2 -6.62 -15.48 -3.65
C GLY A 2 -5.59 -16.12 -4.59
N CYS A 3 -4.31 -16.05 -4.24
CA CYS A 3 -3.28 -16.88 -4.88
C CYS A 3 -3.52 -18.33 -4.45
N CYS A 4 -3.89 -19.19 -5.40
CA CYS A 4 -4.06 -20.61 -5.19
C CYS A 4 -2.86 -21.34 -5.79
N PHE A 5 -2.26 -22.26 -5.03
CA PHE A 5 -1.33 -23.25 -5.59
C PHE A 5 -2.08 -24.59 -5.64
N ASN A 6 -2.27 -25.16 -6.83
CA ASN A 6 -3.11 -26.34 -7.06
C ASN A 6 -4.54 -26.24 -6.46
N GLY A 7 -5.14 -25.04 -6.50
CA GLY A 7 -6.53 -24.82 -6.06
C GLY A 7 -6.73 -24.63 -4.55
N ALA A 8 -5.68 -24.71 -3.72
CA ALA A 8 -5.76 -24.43 -2.28
C ALA A 8 -5.31 -23.00 -1.96
N ALA A 9 -6.06 -22.31 -1.11
CA ALA A 9 -5.65 -21.02 -0.56
C ALA A 9 -4.44 -21.22 0.36
N LEU A 10 -3.33 -20.55 0.06
CA LEU A 10 -2.14 -20.57 0.88
C LEU A 10 -2.17 -19.45 1.91
N ARG A 11 -1.61 -19.73 3.09
CA ARG A 11 -1.29 -18.67 4.05
C ARG A 11 -0.10 -17.88 3.51
N ALA A 12 -0.24 -16.57 3.39
CA ALA A 12 0.86 -15.71 3.01
C ALA A 12 1.65 -15.21 4.23
N ILE A 13 2.96 -15.04 4.03
CA ILE A 13 3.92 -14.57 5.01
C ILE A 13 4.84 -13.56 4.33
N TYR A 14 5.14 -12.46 5.01
CA TYR A 14 6.16 -11.54 4.52
C TYR A 14 7.55 -12.12 4.76
N LEU A 15 8.39 -12.13 3.72
CA LEU A 15 9.78 -12.59 3.78
C LEU A 15 10.68 -11.49 3.24
N ASN A 16 11.62 -11.03 4.05
CA ASN A 16 12.62 -10.12 3.51
C ASN A 16 13.41 -10.82 2.38
N LYS A 17 13.54 -10.17 1.22
CA LYS A 17 14.20 -10.73 0.03
C LYS A 17 15.59 -11.31 0.29
N TYR A 18 16.30 -10.80 1.30
CA TYR A 18 17.63 -11.28 1.68
C TYR A 18 17.64 -12.70 2.25
N HIS A 19 16.49 -13.20 2.72
CA HIS A 19 16.35 -14.59 3.18
C HIS A 19 16.23 -15.59 2.02
N ILE A 20 16.04 -15.11 0.78
CA ILE A 20 15.78 -15.95 -0.38
C ILE A 20 17.11 -16.17 -1.14
N GLN A 21 17.81 -17.26 -0.80
CA GLN A 21 19.05 -17.65 -1.46
C GLN A 21 18.97 -19.10 -1.94
N GLY A 22 19.00 -19.32 -3.25
CA GLY A 22 18.89 -20.66 -3.82
C GLY A 22 17.50 -21.27 -3.61
N GLU A 23 17.46 -22.57 -3.35
CA GLU A 23 16.22 -23.36 -3.22
C GLU A 23 15.81 -23.60 -1.76
N GLU A 24 16.68 -23.28 -0.80
CA GLU A 24 16.44 -23.43 0.63
C GLU A 24 16.46 -22.07 1.34
N ILE A 25 15.42 -21.79 2.13
CA ILE A 25 15.27 -20.58 2.91
C ILE A 25 15.37 -20.94 4.39
N PHE A 26 16.20 -20.24 5.14
CA PHE A 26 16.34 -20.44 6.57
C PHE A 26 15.85 -19.20 7.33
N LEU A 27 14.93 -19.41 8.27
CA LEU A 27 14.42 -18.35 9.14
C LEU A 27 14.76 -18.65 10.59
N GLU A 28 15.13 -17.59 11.32
CA GLU A 28 15.44 -17.64 12.75
C GLU A 28 14.87 -16.41 13.48
N GLY A 29 15.02 -16.37 14.81
CA GLY A 29 14.62 -15.23 15.62
C GLY A 29 13.11 -14.95 15.58
N ASP A 30 12.73 -13.67 15.42
CA ASP A 30 11.35 -13.21 15.52
C ASP A 30 10.46 -13.75 14.39
N GLU A 31 11.00 -13.91 13.17
CA GLU A 31 10.25 -14.42 12.02
C GLU A 31 9.89 -15.91 12.21
N ALA A 32 10.87 -16.72 12.62
CA ALA A 32 10.62 -18.12 12.97
C ALA A 32 9.68 -18.24 14.18
N HIS A 33 9.85 -17.39 15.20
CA HIS A 33 8.97 -17.40 16.37
C HIS A 33 7.52 -17.10 16.00
N HIS A 34 7.29 -16.10 15.14
CA HIS A 34 5.96 -15.75 14.65
C HIS A 34 5.30 -16.92 13.91
N LEU A 35 6.03 -17.54 12.98
CA LEU A 35 5.53 -18.68 12.21
C LEU A 35 5.20 -19.89 13.11
N ILE A 36 6.10 -20.26 14.01
CA ILE A 36 5.99 -21.45 14.85
C ILE A 36 4.94 -21.26 15.96
N ASN A 37 4.97 -20.14 16.68
CA ASN A 37 4.19 -20.00 17.91
C ASN A 37 2.88 -19.23 17.71
N VAL A 38 2.87 -18.23 16.82
CA VAL A 38 1.69 -17.41 16.56
C VAL A 38 0.84 -18.06 15.46
N LEU A 39 1.46 -18.38 14.33
CA LEU A 39 0.76 -18.98 13.19
C LEU A 39 0.64 -20.50 13.29
N ARG A 40 1.42 -21.15 14.17
CA ARG A 40 1.37 -22.60 14.46
C ARG A 40 1.54 -23.47 13.21
N ILE A 41 2.48 -23.07 12.37
CA ILE A 41 2.82 -23.76 11.13
C ILE A 41 3.36 -25.19 11.40
N LYS A 42 3.14 -26.11 10.46
CA LYS A 42 3.58 -27.51 10.56
C LYS A 42 4.58 -27.90 9.46
N ASN A 43 5.40 -28.92 9.73
CA ASN A 43 6.22 -29.55 8.68
C ASN A 43 5.33 -30.03 7.53
N GLY A 44 5.79 -29.83 6.30
CA GLY A 44 5.06 -30.14 5.07
C GLY A 44 3.97 -29.13 4.69
N GLU A 45 3.66 -28.13 5.53
CA GLU A 45 2.70 -27.08 5.21
C GLU A 45 3.22 -26.19 4.08
N LYS A 46 2.33 -25.81 3.15
CA LYS A 46 2.65 -24.90 2.05
C LYS A 46 2.25 -23.48 2.40
N VAL A 47 3.11 -22.52 2.10
CA VAL A 47 2.90 -21.10 2.35
C VAL A 47 3.28 -20.26 1.13
N LEU A 48 2.76 -19.04 1.09
CA LEU A 48 3.13 -18.04 0.09
C LEU A 48 4.07 -17.01 0.73
N GLY A 49 5.34 -17.02 0.36
CA GLY A 49 6.28 -15.96 0.68
C GLY A 49 6.05 -14.72 -0.20
N LEU A 50 6.03 -13.55 0.40
CA LEU A 50 5.90 -12.26 -0.28
C LEU A 50 7.10 -11.38 0.08
N ASP A 51 7.86 -10.90 -0.90
CA ASP A 51 9.07 -10.09 -0.65
C ASP A 51 8.81 -8.58 -0.50
N GLY A 52 7.60 -8.13 -0.83
CA GLY A 52 7.25 -6.71 -0.82
C GLY A 52 7.80 -5.92 -2.01
N GLU A 53 8.48 -6.56 -2.95
CA GLU A 53 9.11 -5.97 -4.15
C GLU A 53 8.60 -6.61 -5.46
N GLY A 54 7.51 -7.38 -5.39
CA GLY A 54 6.86 -8.01 -6.55
C GLY A 54 7.03 -9.53 -6.62
N GLY A 55 7.89 -10.11 -5.80
CA GLY A 55 8.14 -11.54 -5.73
C GLY A 55 7.09 -12.30 -4.89
N LYS A 56 6.58 -13.37 -5.48
CA LYS A 56 5.74 -14.37 -4.85
C LYS A 56 6.46 -15.71 -4.88
N TYR A 57 6.59 -16.34 -3.72
CA TYR A 57 7.37 -17.56 -3.54
C TYR A 57 6.47 -18.65 -2.97
N PHE A 58 6.28 -19.73 -3.72
CA PHE A 58 5.55 -20.90 -3.24
C PHE A 58 6.52 -21.76 -2.46
N LEU A 59 6.30 -21.90 -1.16
CA LEU A 59 7.23 -22.54 -0.25
C LEU A 59 6.56 -23.71 0.45
N GLN A 60 7.37 -24.69 0.82
CA GLN A 60 6.97 -25.77 1.73
C GLN A 60 7.87 -25.76 2.95
N ILE A 61 7.27 -25.92 4.12
CA ILE A 61 8.02 -26.08 5.37
C ILE A 61 8.69 -27.43 5.37
N ASP A 62 10.01 -27.42 5.46
CA ASP A 62 10.82 -28.62 5.50
C ASP A 62 11.02 -29.08 6.94
N THR A 63 11.76 -28.30 7.72
CA THR A 63 12.11 -28.65 9.10
C THR A 63 11.81 -27.52 10.07
N ILE A 64 11.00 -27.78 11.10
CA ILE A 64 10.79 -26.90 12.25
C ILE A 64 11.68 -27.34 13.42
N LYS A 65 12.46 -26.41 13.97
CA LYS A 65 13.20 -26.53 15.24
C LYS A 65 12.64 -25.55 16.26
N LYS A 66 13.16 -25.57 17.50
CA LYS A 66 12.64 -24.74 18.61
C LYS A 66 12.64 -23.22 18.33
N LYS A 67 13.58 -22.71 17.54
CA LYS A 67 13.76 -21.27 17.25
C LYS A 67 14.06 -20.95 15.79
N SER A 68 13.97 -21.94 14.92
CA SER A 68 14.31 -21.79 13.51
C SER A 68 13.48 -22.74 12.67
N LEU A 69 13.35 -22.42 11.38
CA LEU A 69 12.74 -23.32 10.41
C LEU A 69 13.41 -23.19 9.04
N SER A 70 13.41 -24.28 8.27
CA SER A 70 13.78 -24.30 6.86
C SER A 70 12.53 -24.38 5.98
N LEU A 71 12.57 -23.72 4.83
CA LEU A 71 11.60 -23.86 3.75
C LEU A 71 12.29 -24.24 2.46
N ILE A 72 11.59 -25.01 1.62
CA ILE A 72 12.01 -25.35 0.27
C ILE A 72 11.18 -24.53 -0.72
N LEU A 73 11.84 -23.94 -1.71
CA LEU A 73 11.22 -23.24 -2.82
C LEU A 73 10.60 -24.24 -3.81
N LEU A 74 9.28 -24.18 -3.95
CA LEU A 74 8.53 -24.98 -4.92
C LEU A 74 8.34 -24.26 -6.26
N GLY A 75 8.36 -22.93 -6.24
CA GLY A 75 8.16 -22.10 -7.42
C GLY A 75 8.16 -20.62 -7.08
N LYS A 76 8.33 -19.77 -8.08
CA LYS A 76 8.28 -18.32 -7.92
C LYS A 76 7.55 -17.65 -9.06
N GLU A 77 6.87 -16.57 -8.75
CA GLU A 77 6.23 -15.65 -9.68
C GLU A 77 6.72 -14.24 -9.40
N PHE A 78 6.82 -13.43 -10.44
CA PHE A 78 7.12 -12.01 -10.30
C PHE A 78 5.99 -11.21 -10.92
N ILE A 79 5.36 -10.36 -10.11
CA ILE A 79 4.26 -9.51 -10.54
C ILE A 79 4.85 -8.18 -11.01
N ALA A 80 4.79 -7.91 -12.31
CA ALA A 80 5.17 -6.60 -12.83
C ALA A 80 4.20 -5.53 -12.33
N SER A 81 4.72 -4.38 -11.89
CA SER A 81 3.93 -3.20 -11.55
C SER A 81 3.77 -2.35 -12.82
N GLU A 82 2.58 -2.40 -13.43
CA GLU A 82 2.27 -1.58 -14.62
C GLU A 82 2.15 -0.09 -14.29
N TYR A 83 1.63 0.20 -13.10
CA TYR A 83 1.44 1.54 -12.56
C TYR A 83 2.17 1.67 -11.22
N SER A 84 2.80 2.83 -11.04
CA SER A 84 3.36 3.28 -9.77
C SER A 84 2.43 4.33 -9.17
N PHE A 85 1.66 3.89 -8.17
CA PHE A 85 0.78 4.76 -7.41
C PHE A 85 1.47 5.27 -6.16
N THR A 86 1.42 6.59 -5.97
CA THR A 86 1.76 7.23 -4.70
C THR A 86 0.51 7.87 -4.12
N LEU A 87 0.27 7.66 -2.83
CA LEU A 87 -0.79 8.30 -2.07
C LEU A 87 -0.18 9.42 -1.23
N LEU A 88 -0.52 10.67 -1.50
CA LEU A 88 -0.34 11.79 -0.58
C LEU A 88 -1.60 11.90 0.28
N VAL A 89 -1.48 11.65 1.58
CA VAL A 89 -2.59 11.64 2.52
C VAL A 89 -2.35 12.61 3.67
N GLY A 90 -3.36 13.44 3.95
CA GLY A 90 -3.35 14.28 5.15
C GLY A 90 -3.55 13.45 6.41
N LYS A 91 -2.91 13.86 7.51
CA LYS A 91 -2.89 13.10 8.75
C LYS A 91 -4.24 13.10 9.46
N VAL A 92 -4.86 11.93 9.52
CA VAL A 92 -6.13 11.66 10.23
C VAL A 92 -5.90 10.99 11.57
N LYS A 93 -6.98 10.77 12.34
CA LYS A 93 -6.96 10.02 13.62
C LYS A 93 -6.27 8.65 13.44
N LYS A 94 -5.63 8.15 14.49
CA LYS A 94 -4.78 6.95 14.45
C LYS A 94 -5.50 5.73 13.85
N GLU A 95 -6.76 5.52 14.24
CA GLU A 95 -7.57 4.39 13.77
C GLU A 95 -7.88 4.51 12.27
N ALA A 96 -8.19 5.72 11.81
CA ALA A 96 -8.43 6.01 10.40
C ALA A 96 -7.13 5.93 9.57
N MET A 97 -5.99 6.29 10.17
CA MET A 97 -4.68 6.16 9.53
C MET A 97 -4.31 4.69 9.34
N ASP A 98 -4.46 3.86 10.38
CA ASP A 98 -4.21 2.41 10.28
C ASP A 98 -5.10 1.77 9.20
N LEU A 99 -6.38 2.17 9.11
CA LEU A 99 -7.27 1.68 8.04
C LEU A 99 -6.85 2.20 6.65
N SER A 100 -6.41 3.45 6.56
CA SER A 100 -5.92 4.04 5.29
C SER A 100 -4.69 3.30 4.77
N LEU A 101 -3.78 2.89 5.65
CA LEU A 101 -2.61 2.06 5.28
C LEU A 101 -3.02 0.69 4.74
N LYS A 102 -3.99 0.03 5.39
CA LYS A 102 -4.51 -1.27 4.93
C LYS A 102 -5.12 -1.16 3.53
N VAL A 103 -6.03 -0.20 3.35
CA VAL A 103 -6.68 0.06 2.06
C VAL A 103 -5.64 0.40 1.00
N ALA A 104 -4.66 1.26 1.29
CA ALA A 104 -3.60 1.58 0.34
C ALA A 104 -2.79 0.35 -0.08
N CYS A 105 -2.43 -0.51 0.87
CA CYS A 105 -1.74 -1.76 0.60
C CYS A 105 -2.59 -2.72 -0.24
N GLU A 106 -3.86 -2.89 0.07
CA GLU A 106 -4.78 -3.77 -0.68
C GLU A 106 -4.96 -3.31 -2.14
N LEU A 107 -4.92 -1.99 -2.38
CA LEU A 107 -5.07 -1.40 -3.70
C LEU A 107 -3.79 -1.39 -4.53
N GLY A 108 -2.66 -1.84 -3.99
CA GLY A 108 -1.38 -1.86 -4.71
C GLY A 108 -0.67 -0.50 -4.75
N ILE A 109 -0.94 0.41 -3.82
CA ILE A 109 -0.20 1.68 -3.72
C ILE A 109 1.25 1.41 -3.32
N ASN A 110 2.22 1.95 -4.05
CA ASN A 110 3.65 1.68 -3.80
C ASN A 110 4.24 2.59 -2.71
N THR A 111 3.77 3.83 -2.62
CA THR A 111 4.31 4.82 -1.68
C THR A 111 3.19 5.61 -1.02
N ILE A 112 3.31 5.85 0.27
CA ILE A 112 2.38 6.62 1.08
C ILE A 112 3.16 7.79 1.71
N LEU A 113 2.84 9.00 1.25
CA LEU A 113 3.35 10.25 1.77
C LEU A 113 2.32 10.81 2.77
N VAL A 114 2.67 10.86 4.04
CA VAL A 114 1.81 11.40 5.09
C VAL A 114 2.20 12.85 5.34
N ALA A 115 1.26 13.77 5.16
CA ALA A 115 1.49 15.19 5.35
C ALA A 115 0.72 15.73 6.56
N GLN A 116 1.38 16.59 7.35
CA GLN A 116 0.71 17.44 8.31
C GLN A 116 0.08 18.62 7.56
N THR A 117 -1.24 18.74 7.60
CA THR A 117 -2.00 19.82 6.95
C THR A 117 -2.73 20.68 7.98
N GLN A 118 -3.31 21.80 7.54
CA GLN A 118 -4.04 22.74 8.40
C GLN A 118 -5.16 22.05 9.20
N TYR A 119 -5.89 21.11 8.60
CA TYR A 119 -7.01 20.40 9.23
C TYR A 119 -6.65 18.99 9.71
N SER A 120 -5.35 18.67 9.76
CA SER A 120 -4.86 17.38 10.24
C SER A 120 -4.91 17.24 11.76
N GLN A 121 -4.90 16.00 12.22
CA GLN A 121 -4.71 15.67 13.64
C GLN A 121 -3.24 15.78 14.02
N SER A 122 -2.93 16.31 15.21
CA SER A 122 -1.55 16.46 15.68
C SER A 122 -1.17 15.33 16.65
N TYR A 123 -0.27 14.44 16.22
CA TYR A 123 0.36 13.40 17.04
C TYR A 123 1.62 12.87 16.34
N PRO A 124 2.64 12.31 17.02
CA PRO A 124 3.79 11.75 16.34
C PRO A 124 3.44 10.46 15.59
N LEU A 125 3.92 10.31 14.35
CA LEU A 125 3.79 9.05 13.61
C LEU A 125 4.68 7.97 14.23
N ASN A 126 4.18 6.73 14.27
CA ASN A 126 4.93 5.58 14.74
C ASN A 126 5.17 4.63 13.57
N PHE A 127 6.28 4.84 12.85
CA PHE A 127 6.63 4.05 11.68
C PHE A 127 6.72 2.55 11.95
N LYS A 128 7.18 2.13 13.15
CA LYS A 128 7.22 0.71 13.53
C LYS A 128 5.82 0.10 13.66
N ARG A 129 4.82 0.87 14.12
CA ARG A 129 3.42 0.43 14.13
C ARG A 129 2.88 0.38 12.69
N MET A 130 3.09 1.43 11.91
CA MET A 130 2.60 1.53 10.53
C MET A 130 3.15 0.39 9.67
N GLN A 131 4.44 0.05 9.82
CA GLN A 131 5.06 -1.09 9.17
C GLN A 131 4.35 -2.40 9.51
N ARG A 132 4.01 -2.64 10.79
CA ARG A 132 3.27 -3.84 11.20
C ARG A 132 1.88 -3.90 10.60
N VAL A 133 1.20 -2.76 10.49
CA VAL A 133 -0.12 -2.66 9.84
C VAL A 133 -0.01 -3.01 8.35
N LEU A 134 1.02 -2.50 7.67
CA LEU A 134 1.25 -2.77 6.24
C LEU A 134 1.65 -4.22 5.97
N VAL A 135 2.55 -4.80 6.78
CA VAL A 135 2.92 -6.22 6.66
C VAL A 135 1.70 -7.11 6.83
N SER A 136 0.88 -6.85 7.85
CA SER A 136 -0.37 -7.59 8.05
C SER A 136 -1.35 -7.41 6.88
N ALA A 137 -1.46 -6.22 6.31
CA ALA A 137 -2.30 -5.97 5.14
C ALA A 137 -1.80 -6.73 3.91
N LEU A 138 -0.49 -6.70 3.65
CA LEU A 138 0.19 -7.40 2.56
C LEU A 138 -0.06 -8.91 2.61
N GLU A 139 0.09 -9.53 3.79
CA GLU A 139 -0.18 -10.95 4.01
C GLU A 139 -1.66 -11.29 3.79
N GLN A 140 -2.59 -10.45 4.27
CA GLN A 140 -4.03 -10.70 4.11
C GLN A 140 -4.49 -10.52 2.65
N SER A 141 -3.90 -9.56 1.93
CA SER A 141 -4.29 -9.24 0.56
C SER A 141 -3.53 -10.05 -0.49
N ASN A 142 -2.52 -10.84 -0.10
CA ASN A 142 -1.56 -11.49 -1.01
C ASN A 142 -0.90 -10.49 -1.98
N ASN A 143 -0.74 -9.23 -1.56
CA ASN A 143 -0.10 -8.22 -2.41
C ASN A 143 1.41 -8.52 -2.46
N ALA A 144 1.99 -8.47 -3.66
CA ALA A 144 3.43 -8.69 -3.82
C ALA A 144 4.26 -7.46 -3.44
N TYR A 145 3.65 -6.29 -3.29
CA TYR A 145 4.33 -5.03 -3.03
C TYR A 145 3.99 -4.47 -1.65
N LEU A 146 5.02 -4.15 -0.87
CA LEU A 146 4.88 -3.52 0.43
C LEU A 146 5.01 -2.00 0.28
N PRO A 147 3.99 -1.20 0.65
CA PRO A 147 4.07 0.24 0.49
C PRO A 147 5.16 0.86 1.38
N GLN A 148 5.92 1.81 0.84
CA GLN A 148 6.83 2.63 1.64
C GLN A 148 6.09 3.81 2.26
N VAL A 149 6.35 4.11 3.54
CA VAL A 149 5.73 5.25 4.24
C VAL A 149 6.76 6.32 4.55
N LYS A 150 6.45 7.58 4.24
CA LYS A 150 7.26 8.75 4.59
C LYS A 150 6.39 9.86 5.15
N GLU A 151 6.87 10.57 6.17
CA GLU A 151 6.28 11.86 6.57
C GLU A 151 6.94 12.96 5.74
N VAL A 152 6.14 13.89 5.20
CA VAL A 152 6.62 14.95 4.30
C VAL A 152 5.91 16.27 4.59
N ALA A 153 6.59 17.39 4.37
CA ALA A 153 5.90 18.66 4.16
C ALA A 153 5.36 18.73 2.72
N LEU A 154 4.22 19.41 2.51
CA LEU A 154 3.59 19.47 1.19
C LEU A 154 4.50 20.12 0.13
N ASP A 155 5.28 21.12 0.53
CA ASP A 155 6.21 21.84 -0.34
C ASP A 155 7.50 21.07 -0.67
N GLU A 156 7.82 20.01 0.09
CA GLU A 156 8.97 19.13 -0.16
C GLU A 156 8.68 18.01 -1.17
N VAL A 157 7.42 17.81 -1.55
CA VAL A 157 7.05 16.76 -2.51
C VAL A 157 7.50 17.16 -3.92
N ASP A 158 8.28 16.28 -4.57
CA ASP A 158 8.63 16.46 -5.98
C ASP A 158 7.46 16.10 -6.91
N TYR A 159 6.52 17.03 -7.01
CA TYR A 159 5.35 16.91 -7.89
C TYR A 159 5.70 16.76 -9.38
N LYS A 160 6.91 17.16 -9.80
CA LYS A 160 7.34 17.05 -11.20
C LYS A 160 7.74 15.62 -11.58
N SER A 161 8.03 14.77 -10.60
CA SER A 161 8.36 13.35 -10.80
C SER A 161 7.18 12.49 -11.23
N TYR A 162 5.95 13.00 -11.02
CA TYR A 162 4.72 12.32 -11.37
C TYR A 162 4.24 12.75 -12.75
N GLU A 163 3.77 11.79 -13.53
CA GLU A 163 3.20 12.08 -14.84
C GLU A 163 1.77 12.64 -14.71
N GLN A 164 1.11 12.32 -13.59
CA GLN A 164 -0.25 12.73 -13.29
C GLN A 164 -0.48 12.89 -11.79
N ILE A 165 -1.23 13.93 -11.42
CA ILE A 165 -1.65 14.20 -10.04
C ILE A 165 -3.17 14.27 -10.03
N ILE A 166 -3.82 13.45 -9.22
CA ILE A 166 -5.26 13.46 -9.03
C ILE A 166 -5.56 13.95 -7.62
N TYR A 167 -6.24 15.08 -7.50
CA TYR A 167 -6.70 15.60 -6.22
C TYR A 167 -8.19 15.36 -6.05
N PHE A 168 -8.59 14.60 -5.02
CA PHE A 168 -9.99 14.39 -4.70
C PHE A 168 -10.48 15.48 -3.75
N SER A 169 -11.23 16.44 -4.31
CA SER A 169 -11.73 17.59 -3.57
C SER A 169 -13.11 17.33 -2.96
N SER A 170 -13.28 17.77 -1.72
CA SER A 170 -14.58 17.84 -1.05
C SER A 170 -15.43 19.04 -1.52
N ARG A 171 -14.86 19.98 -2.27
CA ARG A 171 -15.56 21.20 -2.73
C ARG A 171 -16.36 20.92 -4.02
N LYS A 172 -17.64 21.33 -4.02
CA LYS A 172 -18.58 21.14 -5.15
C LYS A 172 -18.22 21.94 -6.41
N ASN A 173 -17.43 23.00 -6.28
CA ASN A 173 -17.13 23.95 -7.38
C ASN A 173 -15.85 23.63 -8.16
N VAL A 174 -15.25 22.46 -7.93
CA VAL A 174 -14.12 22.01 -8.76
C VAL A 174 -14.66 21.60 -10.11
N GLN A 175 -14.27 22.31 -11.18
CA GLN A 175 -14.64 21.94 -12.54
C GLN A 175 -14.22 20.49 -12.79
N LYS A 176 -15.17 19.67 -13.25
CA LYS A 176 -14.88 18.34 -13.79
C LYS A 176 -13.93 18.51 -14.96
N ASN A 177 -12.64 18.42 -14.72
CA ASN A 177 -11.74 18.05 -15.79
C ASN A 177 -11.94 16.54 -15.96
N GLU A 178 -12.46 16.15 -17.12
CA GLU A 178 -12.33 14.76 -17.57
C GLU A 178 -10.87 14.39 -17.37
N ILE A 179 -10.63 13.28 -16.66
CA ILE A 179 -9.26 12.86 -16.48
C ILE A 179 -8.74 12.52 -17.88
N SER A 180 -7.83 13.35 -18.41
CA SER A 180 -7.11 13.03 -19.64
C SER A 180 -6.12 11.92 -19.32
N LEU A 181 -6.64 10.70 -19.32
CA LEU A 181 -5.93 9.48 -18.96
C LEU A 181 -5.14 9.00 -20.18
N SER A 182 -3.96 9.58 -20.36
CA SER A 182 -2.88 8.82 -20.98
C SER A 182 -2.51 7.64 -20.06
N GLN A 183 -2.05 6.52 -20.64
CA GLN A 183 -1.51 5.32 -19.96
C GLN A 183 -0.22 5.64 -19.16
N LYS A 184 -0.30 6.62 -18.28
CA LYS A 184 0.81 7.18 -17.50
C LYS A 184 1.13 6.26 -16.36
N LYS A 185 2.42 6.01 -16.17
CA LYS A 185 2.90 4.97 -15.25
C LYS A 185 3.19 5.50 -13.85
N LYS A 186 3.23 6.82 -13.63
CA LYS A 186 3.49 7.43 -12.31
C LYS A 186 2.39 8.39 -11.89
N VAL A 187 1.59 7.97 -10.93
CA VAL A 187 0.35 8.65 -10.53
C VAL A 187 0.41 9.02 -9.06
N LEU A 188 0.14 10.29 -8.74
CA LEU A 188 -0.03 10.77 -7.38
C LEU A 188 -1.51 10.97 -7.08
N LEU A 189 -2.06 10.22 -6.12
CA LEU A 189 -3.39 10.43 -5.56
C LEU A 189 -3.25 11.33 -4.33
N VAL A 190 -3.95 12.47 -4.32
CA VAL A 190 -3.93 13.44 -3.23
C VAL A 190 -5.27 13.44 -2.50
N ILE A 191 -5.25 13.07 -1.23
CA ILE A 191 -6.44 12.88 -0.40
C ILE A 191 -6.23 13.57 0.95
N GLY A 192 -7.13 14.49 1.28
CA GLY A 192 -7.07 15.23 2.53
C GLY A 192 -7.55 14.43 3.74
N PRO A 193 -7.38 14.99 4.96
CA PRO A 193 -8.16 14.55 6.11
C PRO A 193 -9.65 14.91 5.90
N GLU A 194 -10.53 14.57 6.84
CA GLU A 194 -11.97 14.84 6.73
C GLU A 194 -12.30 16.33 6.52
N GLY A 195 -11.46 17.23 7.06
CA GLY A 195 -11.57 18.69 6.85
C GLY A 195 -11.04 19.19 5.50
N GLY A 196 -10.47 18.32 4.67
CA GLY A 196 -9.85 18.68 3.40
C GLY A 196 -8.50 19.42 3.56
N PHE A 197 -8.13 20.14 2.51
CA PHE A 197 -6.99 21.04 2.49
C PHE A 197 -7.48 22.49 2.55
N SER A 198 -6.69 23.38 3.12
CA SER A 198 -6.93 24.81 3.01
C SER A 198 -6.74 25.28 1.56
N GLU A 199 -7.27 26.45 1.22
CA GLU A 199 -7.09 27.02 -0.13
C GLU A 199 -5.62 27.18 -0.51
N LYS A 200 -4.78 27.59 0.44
CA LYS A 200 -3.34 27.73 0.24
C LYS A 200 -2.67 26.39 -0.05
N GLU A 201 -3.06 25.34 0.66
CA GLU A 201 -2.52 23.99 0.46
C GLU A 201 -3.00 23.38 -0.86
N GLU A 202 -4.27 23.59 -1.24
CA GLU A 202 -4.81 23.12 -2.51
C GLU A 202 -4.02 23.70 -3.70
N LEU A 203 -3.63 24.98 -3.64
CA LEU A 203 -2.83 25.64 -4.68
C LEU A 203 -1.45 25.01 -4.88
N ILE A 204 -0.88 24.30 -3.89
CA ILE A 204 0.45 23.67 -4.01
C ILE A 204 0.46 22.64 -5.13
N PHE A 205 -0.58 21.79 -5.19
CA PHE A 205 -0.68 20.71 -6.16
C PHE A 205 -1.64 21.02 -7.31
N THR A 206 -2.68 21.85 -7.14
CA THR A 206 -3.60 22.19 -8.24
C THR A 206 -3.01 23.11 -9.28
N ASN A 207 -2.00 23.93 -8.93
CA ASN A 207 -1.28 24.77 -9.90
C ASN A 207 -0.32 23.98 -10.80
N LYS A 208 -0.17 22.66 -10.61
CA LYS A 208 0.70 21.85 -11.46
C LYS A 208 0.00 21.54 -12.77
N LYS A 209 0.73 21.63 -13.89
CA LYS A 209 0.20 21.42 -15.24
C LYS A 209 -0.42 20.03 -15.45
N ASN A 210 0.05 19.04 -14.69
CA ASN A 210 -0.37 17.64 -14.73
C ASN A 210 -1.38 17.29 -13.62
N ALA A 211 -1.93 18.27 -12.91
CA ALA A 211 -2.92 18.06 -11.86
C ALA A 211 -4.34 18.13 -12.39
N THR A 212 -5.16 17.16 -11.98
CA THR A 212 -6.58 17.09 -12.22
C THR A 212 -7.28 17.06 -10.86
N ALA A 213 -8.09 18.07 -10.59
CA ALA A 213 -8.95 18.08 -9.42
C ALA A 213 -10.28 17.40 -9.77
N VAL A 214 -10.70 16.45 -8.93
CA VAL A 214 -11.87 15.60 -9.13
C VAL A 214 -12.80 15.77 -7.95
N HIS A 215 -14.08 16.05 -8.22
CA HIS A 215 -15.13 16.01 -7.22
C HIS A 215 -16.04 14.80 -7.46
N LEU A 216 -16.20 13.98 -6.43
CA LEU A 216 -17.15 12.86 -6.44
C LEU A 216 -18.46 13.35 -5.83
N PRO A 217 -19.62 13.18 -6.50
CA PRO A 217 -20.92 13.69 -6.03
C PRO A 217 -21.49 12.81 -4.90
N THR A 218 -20.77 12.76 -3.78
CA THR A 218 -21.08 11.95 -2.60
C THR A 218 -21.15 12.81 -1.35
N ASN A 219 -21.65 12.23 -0.25
CA ASN A 219 -21.45 12.83 1.08
C ASN A 219 -19.95 12.85 1.43
N ILE A 220 -19.55 13.67 2.41
CA ILE A 220 -18.16 13.73 2.86
C ILE A 220 -17.71 12.33 3.29
N MET A 221 -16.74 11.79 2.56
CA MET A 221 -16.16 10.48 2.82
C MET A 221 -15.07 10.60 3.88
N ARG A 222 -14.93 9.57 4.71
CA ARG A 222 -13.72 9.39 5.51
C ARG A 222 -12.54 9.09 4.60
N THR A 223 -11.35 9.49 5.00
CA THR A 223 -10.11 9.29 4.24
C THR A 223 -9.91 7.88 3.69
N PRO A 224 -10.06 6.76 4.45
CA PRO A 224 -9.91 5.42 3.87
C PRO A 224 -10.92 5.10 2.76
N THR A 225 -12.15 5.58 2.87
CA THR A 225 -13.17 5.43 1.82
C THR A 225 -12.81 6.26 0.58
N ALA A 226 -12.33 7.49 0.79
CA ALA A 226 -11.87 8.35 -0.30
C ALA A 226 -10.68 7.74 -1.05
N ILE A 227 -9.77 7.03 -0.37
CA ILE A 227 -8.66 6.29 -0.99
C ILE A 227 -9.20 5.21 -1.93
N ALA A 228 -10.08 4.35 -1.44
CA ALA A 228 -10.66 3.27 -2.24
C ALA A 228 -11.44 3.80 -3.45
N CYS A 229 -12.34 4.77 -3.23
CA CYS A 229 -13.13 5.35 -4.30
C CYS A 229 -12.25 6.11 -5.31
N GLY A 230 -11.25 6.85 -4.85
CA GLY A 230 -10.37 7.63 -5.73
C GLY A 230 -9.48 6.75 -6.60
N HIS A 231 -8.88 5.72 -6.02
CA HIS A 231 -8.12 4.73 -6.77
C HIS A 231 -8.98 3.98 -7.79
N GLY A 232 -10.16 3.50 -7.37
CA GLY A 232 -11.11 2.83 -8.27
C GLY A 232 -11.61 3.74 -9.39
N TYR A 233 -11.87 5.01 -9.10
CA TYR A 233 -12.26 6.01 -10.10
C TYR A 233 -11.16 6.21 -11.16
N TYR A 234 -9.89 6.28 -10.73
CA TYR A 234 -8.76 6.40 -11.64
C TYR A 234 -8.62 5.18 -12.57
N LEU A 235 -8.63 3.97 -11.99
CA LEU A 235 -8.52 2.73 -12.79
C LEU A 235 -9.71 2.52 -13.73
N GLY A 236 -10.93 2.81 -13.27
CA GLY A 236 -12.14 2.66 -14.08
C GLY A 236 -12.20 3.61 -15.27
N ALA A 237 -11.49 4.73 -15.21
CA ALA A 237 -11.41 5.68 -16.31
C ALA A 237 -10.24 5.37 -17.29
N LEU A 238 -9.30 4.48 -16.92
CA LEU A 238 -8.27 3.94 -17.81
C LEU A 238 -8.78 2.79 -18.71
N SER A 239 -9.91 2.19 -18.33
CA SER A 239 -10.55 1.04 -19.00
C SER A 239 -11.53 1.51 -20.08
#